data_AF-A0A2V8MYZ5-F1
#
_entry.id   AF-A0A2V8MYZ5-F1
#
_cell.length_a   1.000
_cell.length_b   1.000
_cell.length_c   1.000
_cell.angle_alpha   90.00
_cell.angle_beta   90.00
_cell.angle_gamma   90.00
#
_symmetry.space_group_name_H-M   'P 1'
#
loop_
_entity.id
_entity.type
_entity.pdbx_description
1 polymer ?
#
loop_
_entity_poly.entity_id
_entity_poly.type
_entity_poly.pdbx_seq_one_letter_code
_entity_poly.pdbx_strand_id
1 'polypeptide(L)'
;VSGTLIILVTFTMTAALIVIALRLKPVFLAGFNVIAMTALVIMATTMVFPRFDATDTMRPWIGALASLVSADEMVFMYKPARWAEYGLQYYRFNHVHSVFSQDELVRAATTQPRVLCITEDKLLEELSHVPQIDLEVVHAIGGQTAFWVWKVK
;
A
#
# COMPACT_ATOMS: atom_id res chain seq x y z
N VAL A 1 -0.99 -5.39 -7.48
CA VAL A 1 -0.33 -6.69 -7.80
C VAL A 1 -1.25 -7.83 -7.42
N SER A 2 -1.90 -8.42 -8.42
CA SER A 2 -2.70 -9.62 -8.20
C SER A 2 -1.83 -10.72 -7.59
N GLY A 3 -2.32 -11.46 -6.60
CA GLY A 3 -1.65 -12.66 -6.10
C GLY A 3 -1.24 -13.59 -7.25
N THR A 4 -2.06 -13.64 -8.31
CA THR A 4 -1.78 -14.35 -9.57
C THR A 4 -0.48 -13.92 -10.27
N LEU A 5 -0.15 -12.62 -10.26
CA LEU A 5 1.07 -12.10 -10.88
C LEU A 5 2.32 -12.47 -10.08
N ILE A 6 2.23 -12.47 -8.75
CA ILE A 6 3.32 -12.91 -7.88
C ILE A 6 3.51 -14.42 -8.00
N ILE A 7 2.42 -15.19 -8.04
CA ILE A 7 2.44 -16.63 -8.32
C ILE A 7 3.18 -16.89 -9.65
N LEU A 8 2.78 -16.21 -10.73
CA LEU A 8 3.40 -16.36 -12.05
C LEU A 8 4.90 -16.07 -12.01
N VAL A 9 5.32 -14.95 -11.43
CA VAL A 9 6.74 -14.58 -11.33
C VAL A 9 7.52 -15.59 -10.49
N THR A 10 6.95 -16.02 -9.36
CA THR A 10 7.60 -16.98 -8.45
C THR A 10 7.78 -18.34 -9.11
N PHE A 11 6.76 -18.85 -9.81
CA PHE A 11 6.87 -20.10 -10.57
C PHE A 11 7.88 -19.99 -11.73
N THR A 12 7.92 -18.84 -12.40
CA THR A 12 8.85 -18.59 -13.53
C THR A 12 10.30 -18.55 -13.03
N MET A 13 10.57 -17.87 -11.91
CA MET A 13 11.90 -17.83 -11.28
C MET A 13 12.32 -19.22 -10.78
N THR A 14 11.41 -19.96 -10.17
CA THR A 14 11.66 -21.34 -9.75
C THR A 14 11.98 -22.24 -10.95
N ALA A 15 11.23 -22.16 -12.05
CA ALA A 15 11.53 -22.92 -13.26
C ALA A 15 12.93 -22.58 -13.82
N ALA A 16 13.31 -21.29 -13.85
CA ALA A 16 14.63 -20.87 -14.31
C ALA A 16 15.76 -21.41 -13.41
N LEU A 17 15.57 -21.37 -12.09
CA LEU A 17 16.55 -21.86 -11.12
C LEU A 17 16.68 -23.38 -11.14
N ILE A 18 15.60 -24.11 -11.42
CA ILE A 18 15.63 -25.56 -11.67
C ILE A 18 16.50 -25.88 -12.90
N VAL A 19 16.32 -25.15 -13.99
CA VAL A 19 17.12 -25.35 -15.23
C VAL A 19 18.60 -25.08 -14.98
N ILE A 20 18.94 -24.03 -14.24
CA ILE A 20 20.32 -23.70 -13.86
C ILE A 20 20.91 -24.79 -12.94
N ALA A 21 20.14 -25.25 -11.96
CA ALA A 21 20.58 -26.27 -11.00
C ALA A 21 20.87 -27.62 -11.68
N LEU A 22 20.03 -28.05 -12.63
CA LEU A 22 20.24 -29.26 -13.42
C LEU A 22 21.51 -29.21 -14.28
N ARG A 23 21.97 -28.01 -14.67
CA ARG A 23 23.20 -27.82 -15.47
C ARG A 23 24.49 -27.87 -14.63
N LEU A 24 24.42 -27.74 -13.31
CA LEU A 24 25.60 -27.61 -12.44
C LEU A 24 26.28 -28.94 -12.02
N LYS A 25 25.73 -30.10 -12.42
CA LYS A 25 26.26 -31.47 -12.27
C LYS A 25 26.07 -32.25 -10.94
N PRO A 26 25.92 -31.71 -9.72
CA PRO A 26 25.56 -32.55 -8.58
C PRO A 26 24.04 -32.75 -8.58
N VAL A 27 23.60 -33.86 -9.16
CA VAL A 27 22.18 -34.24 -9.35
C VAL A 27 21.37 -34.18 -8.04
N PHE A 28 21.98 -34.53 -6.91
CA PHE A 28 21.34 -34.47 -5.58
C PHE A 28 21.13 -33.04 -5.06
N LEU A 29 22.09 -32.13 -5.28
CA LEU A 29 21.98 -30.72 -4.91
C LEU A 29 20.95 -30.00 -5.79
N ALA A 30 20.88 -30.38 -7.07
CA ALA A 30 19.86 -29.89 -7.98
C ALA A 30 18.45 -30.31 -7.53
N GLY A 31 18.24 -31.59 -7.24
CA GLY A 31 16.95 -32.11 -6.74
C GLY A 31 16.52 -31.49 -5.42
N PHE A 32 17.44 -31.32 -4.47
CA PHE A 32 17.16 -30.65 -3.19
C PHE A 32 16.75 -29.18 -3.39
N ASN A 33 17.48 -28.44 -4.21
CA ASN A 33 17.15 -27.03 -4.49
C ASN A 33 15.81 -26.89 -5.22
N VAL A 34 15.49 -27.78 -6.16
CA VAL A 34 14.18 -27.83 -6.82
C VAL A 34 13.08 -27.99 -5.78
N ILE A 35 13.18 -29.01 -4.92
CA ILE A 35 12.16 -29.32 -3.91
C ILE A 35 12.02 -28.16 -2.91
N ALA A 36 13.13 -27.60 -2.45
CA ALA A 36 13.14 -26.46 -1.52
C ALA A 36 12.47 -25.23 -2.14
N MET A 37 12.78 -24.91 -3.40
CA MET A 37 12.15 -23.80 -4.10
C MET A 37 10.66 -24.03 -4.34
N THR A 38 10.27 -25.21 -4.80
CA THR A 38 8.86 -25.57 -4.97
C THR A 38 8.10 -25.50 -3.64
N ALA A 39 8.68 -25.96 -2.54
CA ALA A 39 8.09 -25.85 -1.21
C ALA A 39 7.92 -24.38 -0.77
N LEU A 40 8.92 -23.52 -1.04
CA LEU A 40 8.82 -22.08 -0.79
C LEU A 40 7.73 -21.42 -1.63
N VAL A 41 7.62 -21.77 -2.91
CA VAL A 41 6.53 -21.27 -3.78
C VAL A 41 5.18 -21.70 -3.21
N ILE A 42 5.01 -22.98 -2.87
CA ILE A 42 3.75 -23.51 -2.33
C ILE A 42 3.40 -22.84 -1.00
N MET A 43 4.35 -22.63 -0.08
CA MET A 43 4.08 -21.92 1.17
C MET A 43 3.68 -20.46 0.90
N ALA A 44 4.35 -19.78 -0.03
CA ALA A 44 3.98 -18.43 -0.41
C ALA A 44 2.55 -18.38 -1.00
N THR A 45 2.20 -19.31 -1.89
CA THR A 45 0.89 -19.34 -2.56
C THR A 45 -0.26 -19.77 -1.66
N THR A 46 -0.02 -20.64 -0.68
CA THR A 46 -1.08 -21.22 0.16
C THR A 46 -1.24 -20.53 1.50
N MET A 47 -0.17 -19.95 2.06
CA MET A 47 -0.20 -19.37 3.41
C MET A 47 -0.01 -17.86 3.42
N VAL A 48 0.80 -17.31 2.53
CA VAL A 48 1.15 -15.88 2.56
C VAL A 48 0.18 -15.08 1.70
N PHE A 49 -0.04 -15.44 0.44
CA PHE A 49 -0.87 -14.67 -0.48
C PHE A 49 -2.36 -14.64 -0.15
N PRO A 50 -3.01 -15.74 0.27
CA PRO A 50 -4.42 -15.70 0.66
C PRO A 50 -4.65 -14.85 1.91
N ARG A 51 -3.68 -14.86 2.83
CA ARG A 51 -3.69 -13.98 4.00
C ARG A 51 -3.54 -12.53 3.58
N PHE A 52 -2.59 -12.22 2.72
CA PHE A 52 -2.42 -10.87 2.19
C PHE A 52 -3.69 -10.38 1.49
N ASP A 53 -4.33 -11.21 0.66
CA ASP A 53 -5.60 -10.88 0.00
C ASP A 53 -6.76 -10.61 0.97
N ALA A 54 -6.80 -11.30 2.11
CA ALA A 54 -7.83 -11.15 3.13
C ALA A 54 -7.52 -10.06 4.18
N THR A 55 -6.24 -9.74 4.41
CA THR A 55 -5.79 -8.76 5.41
C THR A 55 -5.32 -7.44 4.82
N ASP A 56 -5.36 -7.28 3.49
CA ASP A 56 -5.03 -6.04 2.83
C ASP A 56 -6.15 -5.01 3.02
N THR A 57 -6.07 -4.32 4.15
CA THR A 57 -6.95 -3.22 4.54
C THR A 57 -6.81 -1.99 3.64
N MET A 58 -5.80 -1.96 2.75
CA MET A 58 -5.63 -0.90 1.75
C MET A 58 -6.37 -1.16 0.44
N ARG A 59 -6.70 -2.42 0.12
CA ARG A 59 -7.41 -2.76 -1.11
C ARG A 59 -8.75 -2.02 -1.31
N PRO A 60 -9.63 -1.87 -0.30
CA PRO A 60 -10.89 -1.15 -0.49
C PRO A 60 -10.69 0.32 -0.89
N TRP A 61 -9.54 0.91 -0.54
CA TRP A 61 -9.22 2.30 -0.89
C TRP A 61 -9.04 2.52 -2.39
N ILE A 62 -8.77 1.49 -3.20
CA ILE A 62 -8.69 1.62 -4.67
C ILE A 62 -9.99 2.19 -5.23
N GLY A 63 -11.12 1.56 -4.87
CA GLY A 63 -12.44 1.95 -5.35
C GLY A 63 -12.88 3.27 -4.75
N ALA A 64 -12.64 3.48 -3.45
CA ALA A 64 -12.98 4.72 -2.78
C ALA A 64 -12.22 5.91 -3.38
N LEU A 65 -10.91 5.81 -3.56
CA LEU A 65 -10.10 6.89 -4.11
C LEU A 65 -10.44 7.22 -5.55
N ALA A 66 -10.78 6.23 -6.38
CA ALA A 66 -11.23 6.49 -7.74
C ALA A 66 -12.49 7.38 -7.82
N SER A 67 -13.30 7.40 -6.76
CA SER A 67 -14.48 8.28 -6.67
C SER A 67 -14.21 9.65 -6.03
N LEU A 68 -13.11 9.77 -5.27
CA LEU A 68 -12.79 10.98 -4.51
C LEU A 68 -11.83 11.90 -5.25
N VAL A 69 -10.86 11.34 -5.98
CA VAL A 69 -9.70 12.10 -6.46
C VAL A 69 -9.19 11.49 -7.77
N SER A 70 -8.76 12.33 -8.71
CA SER A 70 -8.27 11.87 -10.01
C SER A 70 -7.03 10.99 -9.84
N ALA A 71 -6.73 10.10 -10.79
CA ALA A 71 -5.58 9.18 -10.69
C ALA A 71 -4.22 9.91 -10.56
N ASP A 72 -4.10 11.09 -11.16
CA ASP A 72 -2.84 11.86 -11.20
C ASP A 72 -2.64 12.78 -9.98
N GLU A 73 -3.68 12.95 -9.16
CA GLU A 73 -3.65 13.85 -8.00
C GLU A 73 -2.94 13.18 -6.80
N MET A 74 -2.24 13.99 -6.00
CA MET A 74 -1.54 13.52 -4.81
C MET A 74 -2.52 13.27 -3.66
N VAL A 75 -2.44 12.09 -3.05
CA VAL A 75 -3.14 11.76 -1.81
C VAL A 75 -2.15 11.84 -0.66
N PHE A 76 -2.52 12.56 0.38
CA PHE A 76 -1.69 12.72 1.57
C PHE A 76 -2.10 11.71 2.62
N MET A 77 -1.14 11.24 3.41
CA MET A 77 -1.41 10.41 4.58
C MET A 77 -0.84 11.08 5.82
N TYR A 78 -1.67 11.34 6.82
CA TYR A 78 -1.22 11.95 8.08
C TYR A 78 -0.80 10.87 9.08
N LYS A 79 0.47 10.92 9.49
CA LYS A 79 1.14 9.99 10.41
C LYS A 79 0.77 8.52 10.14
N PRO A 80 0.88 8.02 8.90
CA PRO A 80 0.46 6.66 8.59
C PRO A 80 1.38 5.64 9.27
N ALA A 81 0.81 4.50 9.64
CA ALA A 81 1.62 3.31 9.87
C ALA A 81 2.30 2.89 8.55
N ARG A 82 3.56 2.42 8.62
CA ARG A 82 4.34 2.05 7.41
C ARG A 82 3.64 1.05 6.49
N TRP A 83 2.91 0.10 7.06
CA TRP A 83 2.17 -0.89 6.28
C TRP A 83 1.05 -0.23 5.45
N ALA A 84 0.42 0.82 5.97
CA ALA A 84 -0.65 1.57 5.31
C ALA A 84 -0.09 2.42 4.17
N GLU A 85 1.03 3.10 4.42
CA GLU A 85 1.76 3.86 3.40
C GLU A 85 2.14 2.97 2.22
N TYR A 86 2.80 1.82 2.47
CA TYR A 86 3.21 0.91 1.41
C TYR A 86 2.02 0.30 0.67
N GLY A 87 0.96 -0.06 1.39
CA GLY A 87 -0.26 -0.58 0.77
C GLY A 87 -0.90 0.46 -0.15
N LEU A 88 -0.99 1.72 0.27
CA LEU A 88 -1.58 2.77 -0.55
C LEU A 88 -0.69 3.19 -1.72
N GLN A 89 0.63 3.33 -1.51
CA GLN A 89 1.61 3.61 -2.58
C GLN A 89 1.55 2.56 -3.69
N TYR A 90 1.33 1.31 -3.31
CA TYR A 90 1.17 0.23 -4.26
C TYR A 90 -0.07 0.38 -5.14
N TYR A 91 -1.16 0.93 -4.60
CA TYR A 91 -2.39 1.19 -5.33
C TYR A 91 -2.38 2.53 -6.09
N ARG A 92 -1.57 3.49 -5.64
CA ARG A 92 -1.39 4.82 -6.25
C ARG A 92 0.09 5.13 -6.41
N PHE A 93 0.69 4.49 -7.42
CA PHE A 93 2.13 4.53 -7.68
C PHE A 93 2.66 5.97 -7.77
N ASN A 94 3.52 6.38 -6.82
CA ASN A 94 4.09 7.73 -6.69
C ASN A 94 3.09 8.88 -6.48
N HIS A 95 1.81 8.58 -6.24
CA HIS A 95 0.76 9.58 -5.98
C HIS A 95 0.30 9.59 -4.51
N VAL A 96 1.17 9.13 -3.60
CA VAL A 96 0.93 9.12 -2.15
C VAL A 96 2.09 9.84 -1.46
N HIS A 97 1.77 10.77 -0.56
CA HIS A 97 2.76 11.50 0.23
C HIS A 97 2.43 11.41 1.73
N SER A 98 3.38 10.90 2.52
CA SER A 98 3.23 10.82 3.98
C SER A 98 3.67 12.13 4.62
N VAL A 99 2.85 12.60 5.56
CA VAL A 99 3.05 13.81 6.35
C VAL A 99 3.08 13.43 7.82
N PHE A 100 4.10 13.85 8.56
CA PHE A 100 4.29 13.43 9.95
C PHE A 100 4.01 14.54 10.98
N SER A 101 3.76 15.76 10.51
CA SER A 101 3.42 16.91 11.36
C SER A 101 2.24 17.72 10.80
N GLN A 102 1.54 18.44 11.68
CA GLN A 102 0.45 19.32 11.29
C GLN A 102 0.96 20.45 10.38
N ASP A 103 2.14 21.00 10.68
CA ASP A 103 2.77 22.06 9.89
C ASP A 103 3.06 21.64 8.45
N GLU A 104 3.50 20.40 8.23
CA GLU A 104 3.68 19.85 6.89
C GLU A 104 2.35 19.77 6.13
N LEU A 105 1.26 19.38 6.80
CA LEU A 105 -0.06 19.32 6.19
C LEU A 105 -0.59 20.72 5.84
N VAL A 106 -0.38 21.70 6.73
CA VAL A 106 -0.72 23.11 6.48
C VAL A 106 0.06 23.66 5.29
N ARG A 107 1.37 23.34 5.17
CA ARG A 107 2.19 23.74 4.02
C ARG A 107 1.67 23.11 2.72
N ALA A 108 1.28 21.84 2.74
CA ALA A 108 0.66 21.18 1.59
C ALA A 108 -0.65 21.88 1.19
N ALA A 109 -1.53 22.16 2.16
CA ALA A 109 -2.79 22.89 1.96
C ALA A 109 -2.62 24.37 1.57
N THR A 110 -1.40 24.93 1.65
CA THR A 110 -1.10 26.28 1.16
C THR A 110 -0.80 26.28 -0.35
N THR A 111 -0.30 25.16 -0.87
CA THR A 111 0.12 25.05 -2.28
C THR A 111 -1.05 24.62 -3.18
N GLN A 112 -2.02 23.88 -2.62
CA GLN A 112 -3.19 23.38 -3.34
C GLN A 112 -4.48 23.89 -2.68
N PRO A 113 -5.53 24.20 -3.46
CA PRO A 113 -6.79 24.75 -2.92
C PRO A 113 -7.51 23.76 -2.00
N ARG A 114 -7.35 22.46 -2.25
CA ARG A 114 -7.92 21.39 -1.44
C ARG A 114 -7.06 20.14 -1.57
N VAL A 115 -6.73 19.52 -0.45
CA VAL A 115 -5.84 18.35 -0.41
C VAL A 115 -6.62 17.17 0.18
N LEU A 116 -6.58 16.00 -0.48
CA LEU A 116 -7.15 14.79 0.10
C LEU A 116 -6.14 14.20 1.08
N CYS A 117 -6.57 13.98 2.32
CA CYS A 117 -5.75 13.36 3.35
C CYS A 117 -6.45 12.13 3.92
N ILE A 118 -5.68 11.08 4.21
CA ILE A 118 -6.12 9.87 4.91
C ILE A 118 -5.38 9.77 6.24
N THR A 119 -6.10 9.46 7.31
CA THR A 119 -5.52 9.28 8.65
C THR A 119 -6.19 8.13 9.39
N GLU A 120 -5.53 7.60 10.42
CA GLU A 120 -6.22 6.75 11.40
C GLU A 120 -7.25 7.58 12.18
N ASP A 121 -8.42 7.01 12.49
CA ASP A 121 -9.55 7.74 13.07
C ASP A 121 -9.18 8.50 14.35
N LYS A 122 -8.37 7.88 15.22
CA LYS A 122 -7.89 8.48 16.47
C LYS A 122 -7.00 9.72 16.28
N LEU A 123 -6.40 9.88 15.09
CA LEU A 123 -5.51 11.00 14.78
C LEU A 123 -6.28 12.15 14.10
N LEU A 124 -7.53 11.93 13.69
CA LEU A 124 -8.37 12.96 13.10
C LEU A 124 -8.67 14.08 14.11
N GLU A 125 -8.86 13.72 15.38
CA GLU A 125 -9.10 14.69 16.46
C GLU A 125 -7.95 15.69 16.58
N GLU A 126 -6.69 15.25 16.42
CA GLU A 126 -5.52 16.14 16.43
C GLU A 126 -5.64 17.24 15.36
N LEU A 127 -6.16 16.91 14.18
CA LEU A 127 -6.30 17.84 13.05
C LEU A 127 -7.52 18.75 13.18
N SER A 128 -8.59 18.27 13.83
CA SER A 128 -9.82 19.04 14.06
C SER A 128 -9.62 20.26 14.95
N HIS A 129 -8.55 20.30 15.73
CA HIS A 129 -8.22 21.41 16.62
C HIS A 129 -7.21 22.39 16.02
N VAL A 130 -6.75 22.18 14.78
CA VAL A 130 -5.76 23.06 14.14
C VAL A 130 -6.47 24.27 13.55
N PRO A 131 -6.26 25.50 14.05
CA PRO A 131 -7.04 26.67 13.65
C PRO A 131 -6.73 27.14 12.22
N GLN A 132 -5.65 26.66 11.62
CA GLN A 132 -5.17 27.10 10.31
C GLN A 132 -5.80 26.31 9.16
N ILE A 133 -6.52 25.23 9.44
CA ILE A 133 -7.12 24.35 8.45
C ILE A 133 -8.57 24.06 8.81
N ASP A 134 -9.38 23.85 7.79
CA ASP A 134 -10.72 23.31 7.91
C ASP A 134 -10.76 21.95 7.19
N LEU A 135 -11.66 21.10 7.63
CA LEU A 135 -11.72 19.71 7.18
C LEU A 135 -13.14 19.24 6.90
N GLU A 136 -13.29 18.43 5.85
CA GLU A 136 -14.54 17.74 5.53
C GLU A 136 -14.25 16.26 5.36
N VAL A 137 -14.83 15.44 6.24
CA VAL A 137 -14.77 13.99 6.14
C VAL A 137 -15.60 13.51 4.95
N VAL A 138 -14.99 12.72 4.08
CA VAL A 138 -15.64 12.24 2.84
C VAL A 138 -15.79 10.73 2.79
N HIS A 139 -14.96 9.98 3.52
CA HIS A 139 -15.02 8.52 3.50
C HIS A 139 -14.33 7.92 4.72
N ALA A 140 -14.75 6.73 5.16
CA ALA A 140 -14.10 5.99 6.23
C ALA A 140 -14.09 4.49 5.94
N ILE A 141 -12.94 3.83 6.13
CA ILE A 141 -12.73 2.40 5.89
C ILE A 141 -11.81 1.85 6.98
N GLY A 142 -12.28 0.82 7.71
CA GLY A 142 -11.40 -0.04 8.51
C GLY A 142 -10.53 0.67 9.55
N GLY A 143 -11.05 1.73 10.19
CA GLY A 143 -10.31 2.51 11.20
C GLY A 143 -9.49 3.67 10.62
N GLN A 144 -9.68 3.98 9.35
CA GLN A 144 -9.07 5.13 8.67
C GLN A 144 -10.13 6.01 8.03
N THR A 145 -9.89 7.31 8.09
CA THR A 145 -10.78 8.35 7.58
C THR A 145 -10.07 9.16 6.51
N ALA A 146 -10.74 9.34 5.37
CA ALA A 146 -10.40 10.28 4.34
C ALA A 146 -11.18 11.57 4.52
N PHE A 147 -10.48 12.69 4.41
CA PHE A 147 -11.03 14.02 4.54
C PHE A 147 -10.32 14.97 3.59
N TRP A 148 -11.06 15.94 3.09
CA TRP A 148 -10.48 17.09 2.45
C TRP A 148 -9.94 18.04 3.51
N VAL A 149 -8.77 18.60 3.26
CA VAL A 149 -8.19 19.66 4.09
C VAL A 149 -7.87 20.88 3.22
N TRP A 150 -8.20 22.06 3.72
CA TRP A 150 -7.86 23.34 3.08
C TRP A 150 -7.51 24.38 4.13
N LYS A 151 -6.73 25.38 3.73
CA LYS A 151 -6.31 26.45 4.62
C LYS A 151 -7.44 27.46 4.85
N VAL A 152 -7.63 27.88 6.10
CA VAL A 152 -8.54 28.96 6.49
C VAL A 152 -7.77 30.29 6.50
N LYS A 153 -8.44 31.38 6.11
CA LYS A 153 -7.85 32.73 6.04
C LYS A 153 -7.49 33.30 7.40
#